data_AF-A0A8K0CKU9-F1
#
_entry.id   AF-A0A8K0CKU9-F1
#
_cell.length_a   1.000
_cell.length_b   1.000
_cell.length_c   1.000
_cell.angle_alpha   90.00
_cell.angle_beta   90.00
_cell.angle_gamma   90.00
#
_symmetry.space_group_name_H-M   'P 1'
#
loop_
_entity.id
_entity.type
_entity.pdbx_description
1 polymer ?
#
loop_
_entity_poly.entity_id
_entity_poly.type
_entity_poly.pdbx_seq_one_letter_code
_entity_poly.pdbx_strand_id
1 'polypeptide(L)'
;VGEDGNVYEGRGWGKTGAHAPDFNSKSIGICVIGTFTSKLPNAVALKAVKDLISCGVSQGKIKTAYKLLGHRQAKATECPGNKFYEEIKTWPNWTPNP
;
A
#
# COMPACT_ATOMS: atom_id res chain seq x y z
N VAL A 1 -6.03 -0.36 -6.50
CA VAL A 1 -7.11 -1.22 -5.98
C VAL A 1 -8.37 -0.39 -5.90
N GLY A 2 -9.43 -0.79 -6.58
CA GLY A 2 -10.72 -0.10 -6.55
C GLY A 2 -11.63 -0.62 -5.44
N GLU A 3 -12.67 0.15 -5.10
CA GLU A 3 -13.76 -0.31 -4.21
C GLU A 3 -14.65 -1.38 -4.86
N ASP A 4 -14.42 -1.71 -6.13
CA ASP A 4 -14.97 -2.89 -6.79
C ASP A 4 -14.23 -4.20 -6.44
N GLY A 5 -13.14 -4.12 -5.66
CA GLY A 5 -12.31 -5.25 -5.28
C GLY A 5 -11.27 -5.65 -6.34
N ASN A 6 -11.20 -4.93 -7.47
CA ASN A 6 -10.22 -5.24 -8.52
C ASN A 6 -8.85 -4.62 -8.24
N VAL A 7 -7.81 -5.34 -8.64
CA VAL A 7 -6.43 -4.86 -8.68
C VAL A 7 -6.12 -4.39 -10.11
N TYR A 8 -5.73 -3.13 -10.23
CA TYR A 8 -5.38 -2.50 -11.50
C TYR A 8 -3.87 -2.31 -11.55
N GLU A 9 -3.23 -2.79 -12.62
CA GLU A 9 -1.79 -2.63 -12.80
C GLU A 9 -1.45 -1.20 -13.21
N GLY A 10 -0.58 -0.55 -12.42
CA GLY A 10 0.04 0.73 -12.77
C GLY A 10 1.36 0.49 -13.52
N ARG A 11 2.50 0.72 -12.85
CA ARG A 11 3.82 0.35 -13.42
C ARG A 11 4.13 -1.13 -13.36
N GLY A 12 3.43 -1.89 -12.53
CA GLY A 12 3.65 -3.33 -12.40
C GLY A 12 4.89 -3.70 -11.60
N TRP A 13 5.10 -5.01 -11.47
CA TRP A 13 6.20 -5.58 -10.70
C TRP A 13 7.56 -5.35 -11.38
N GLY A 14 8.61 -5.13 -10.58
CA GLY A 14 9.99 -5.01 -11.07
C GLY A 14 10.26 -3.73 -11.88
N LYS A 15 9.35 -2.75 -11.84
CA LYS A 15 9.52 -1.44 -12.47
C LYS A 15 9.60 -0.35 -11.41
N THR A 16 10.51 0.60 -11.59
CA THR A 16 10.61 1.79 -10.73
C THR A 16 9.40 2.71 -10.95
N GLY A 17 8.69 3.01 -9.87
CA GLY A 17 7.58 3.96 -9.84
C GLY A 17 8.03 5.40 -9.60
N ALA A 18 7.05 6.30 -9.41
CA ALA A 18 7.27 7.72 -9.07
C ALA A 18 6.34 8.21 -7.94
N HIS A 19 6.07 7.35 -6.96
CA HIS A 19 5.12 7.61 -5.88
C HIS A 19 5.77 8.21 -4.61
N ALA A 20 7.02 7.87 -4.30
CA ALA A 20 7.73 8.36 -3.12
C ALA A 20 9.24 8.47 -3.42
N PRO A 21 9.81 9.69 -3.59
CA PRO A 21 11.16 9.92 -4.12
C PRO A 21 12.25 8.99 -3.57
N ASP A 22 12.37 8.88 -2.25
CA ASP A 22 13.42 8.09 -1.60
C ASP A 22 13.13 6.58 -1.51
N PHE A 23 11.94 6.17 -1.98
CA PHE A 23 11.45 4.80 -1.91
C PHE A 23 11.15 4.18 -3.27
N ASN A 24 11.07 4.97 -4.35
CA ASN A 24 10.69 4.51 -5.68
C ASN A 24 11.50 3.31 -6.20
N SER A 25 12.80 3.23 -5.88
CA SER A 25 13.70 2.15 -6.32
C SER A 25 13.75 0.95 -5.37
N LYS A 26 13.14 1.04 -4.18
CA LYS A 26 13.23 0.02 -3.12
C LYS A 26 11.88 -0.43 -2.55
N SER A 27 10.77 0.03 -3.12
CA SER A 27 9.42 -0.32 -2.68
C SER A 27 8.44 -0.48 -3.84
N ILE A 28 7.29 -1.07 -3.53
CA ILE A 28 6.13 -1.11 -4.42
C ILE A 28 5.05 -0.21 -3.83
N GLY A 29 4.60 0.78 -4.60
CA GLY A 29 3.47 1.62 -4.24
C GLY A 29 2.13 0.97 -4.59
N ILE A 30 1.29 0.71 -3.60
CA ILE A 30 -0.08 0.24 -3.79
C ILE A 30 -1.04 1.39 -3.47
N CYS A 31 -1.77 1.86 -4.48
CA CYS A 31 -2.79 2.90 -4.31
C CYS A 31 -4.18 2.26 -4.19
N VAL A 32 -4.93 2.67 -3.16
CA VAL A 32 -6.38 2.40 -3.08
C VAL A 32 -7.10 3.62 -3.62
N ILE A 33 -7.96 3.42 -4.61
CA ILE A 33 -8.60 4.49 -5.37
C ILE A 33 -9.73 5.09 -4.53
N GLY A 34 -9.53 6.33 -4.05
CA GLY A 34 -10.53 7.06 -3.26
C GLY A 34 -9.91 8.03 -2.25
N THR A 35 -10.76 8.58 -1.38
CA THR A 35 -10.36 9.45 -0.27
C THR A 35 -10.79 8.83 1.05
N PHE A 36 -9.80 8.54 1.90
CA PHE A 36 -10.00 7.76 3.14
C PHE A 36 -9.57 8.52 4.40
N THR A 37 -9.72 9.84 4.37
CA THR A 37 -9.46 10.70 5.53
C THR A 37 -10.45 10.42 6.65
N SER A 38 -11.75 10.32 6.34
CA SER A 38 -12.84 10.17 7.31
C SER A 38 -13.56 8.82 7.25
N LYS A 39 -13.25 7.96 6.26
CA LYS A 39 -13.82 6.62 6.09
C LYS A 39 -12.75 5.61 5.67
N LEU A 40 -13.02 4.33 5.89
CA LEU A 40 -12.17 3.25 5.38
C LEU A 40 -12.52 2.92 3.92
N PRO A 41 -11.58 2.37 3.14
CA PRO A 41 -11.94 1.58 1.97
C PRO A 41 -12.88 0.44 2.38
N ASN A 42 -13.79 0.06 1.49
CA ASN A 42 -14.68 -1.05 1.76
C ASN A 42 -13.93 -2.39 1.95
N ALA A 43 -14.64 -3.38 2.50
CA ALA A 43 -14.05 -4.67 2.87
C ALA A 43 -13.40 -5.40 1.68
N VAL A 44 -13.98 -5.31 0.48
CA VAL A 44 -13.44 -5.98 -0.72
C VAL A 44 -12.14 -5.33 -1.19
N ALA A 45 -12.01 -4.00 -1.11
CA ALA A 45 -10.76 -3.30 -1.40
C ALA A 45 -9.67 -3.63 -0.37
N LEU A 46 -10.01 -3.63 0.92
CA LEU A 46 -9.05 -3.99 1.98
C LEU A 46 -8.55 -5.42 1.80
N LYS A 47 -9.44 -6.37 1.50
CA LYS A 47 -9.08 -7.74 1.20
C LYS A 47 -8.16 -7.81 -0.03
N ALA A 48 -8.51 -7.13 -1.12
CA ALA A 48 -7.72 -7.13 -2.35
C ALA A 48 -6.30 -6.57 -2.14
N VAL A 49 -6.11 -5.56 -1.28
CA VAL A 49 -4.76 -5.08 -0.93
C VAL A 49 -3.97 -6.15 -0.17
N LYS A 50 -4.58 -6.80 0.83
CA LYS A 50 -3.93 -7.86 1.62
C LYS A 50 -3.55 -9.04 0.72
N ASP A 51 -4.46 -9.49 -0.13
CA ASP A 51 -4.22 -10.57 -1.09
C ASP A 51 -3.11 -10.19 -2.09
N LEU A 52 -3.08 -8.94 -2.56
CA LEU A 52 -2.02 -8.46 -3.45
C LEU A 52 -0.64 -8.48 -2.79
N ILE A 53 -0.55 -8.08 -1.52
CA ILE A 53 0.70 -8.14 -0.75
C ILE A 53 1.13 -9.60 -0.57
N SER A 54 0.22 -10.48 -0.14
CA SER A 54 0.51 -11.91 0.02
C SER A 54 0.96 -12.57 -1.28
N CYS A 55 0.30 -12.24 -2.40
CA CYS A 55 0.66 -12.70 -3.73
C CYS A 55 2.03 -12.18 -4.18
N GLY A 56 2.36 -10.93 -3.87
CA GLY A 56 3.69 -10.37 -4.11
C GLY A 56 4.77 -11.07 -3.31
N VAL A 57 4.48 -11.44 -2.05
CA VAL A 57 5.40 -12.23 -1.21
C VAL A 57 5.59 -13.64 -1.75
N SER A 58 4.51 -14.36 -2.09
CA SER A 58 4.59 -15.73 -2.60
C SER A 58 5.33 -15.83 -3.94
N GLN A 59 5.27 -14.78 -4.76
CA GLN A 59 5.99 -14.68 -6.03
C GLN A 59 7.42 -14.11 -5.90
N GLY A 60 7.88 -13.81 -4.68
CA GLY A 60 9.20 -13.21 -4.44
C GLY A 60 9.35 -11.78 -4.97
N LYS A 61 8.25 -11.10 -5.31
CA LYS A 61 8.23 -9.68 -5.72
C LYS A 61 8.33 -8.73 -4.52
N ILE A 62 7.87 -9.18 -3.36
CA ILE A 62 7.96 -8.52 -2.06
C ILE A 62 8.73 -9.45 -1.14
N LYS A 63 9.70 -8.93 -0.37
CA LYS A 63 10.44 -9.74 0.61
C LYS A 63 9.49 -10.20 1.72
N THR A 64 9.70 -11.39 2.29
CA THR A 64 8.89 -11.89 3.43
C THR A 64 8.93 -10.93 4.63
N ALA A 65 10.10 -10.40 4.95
CA ALA A 65 10.31 -9.37 5.98
C ALA A 65 10.22 -7.94 5.41
N TYR A 66 9.21 -7.67 4.57
CA TYR A 66 8.97 -6.32 4.06
C TYR A 66 8.61 -5.34 5.18
N LYS A 67 8.76 -4.04 4.93
CA LYS A 67 8.20 -2.99 5.78
C LYS A 67 6.93 -2.46 5.13
N LEU A 68 5.83 -2.41 5.87
CA LEU A 68 4.60 -1.76 5.45
C LEU A 68 4.57 -0.34 6.01
N LEU A 69 4.42 0.64 5.12
CA LEU A 69 4.39 2.06 5.46
C LEU A 69 3.14 2.70 4.85
N GLY A 70 2.55 3.65 5.56
CA GLY A 70 1.65 4.63 4.95
C GLY A 70 2.44 5.63 4.11
N HIS A 71 1.86 6.14 3.03
CA HIS A 71 2.55 7.06 2.11
C HIS A 71 3.10 8.31 2.81
N ARG A 72 2.38 8.84 3.81
CA ARG A 72 2.80 9.93 4.69
C ARG A 72 4.10 9.70 5.45
N GLN A 73 4.51 8.45 5.66
CA GLN A 73 5.80 8.13 6.29
C GLN A 73 6.97 8.23 5.30
N ALA A 74 6.69 8.23 3.98
CA ALA A 74 7.70 8.24 2.91
C ALA A 74 7.78 9.58 2.16
N LYS A 75 6.79 10.45 2.31
CA LYS A 75 6.70 11.77 1.67
C LYS A 75 5.79 12.67 2.51
N ALA A 76 6.05 13.98 2.52
CA ALA A 76 5.12 14.96 3.08
C ALA A 76 3.79 14.98 2.29
N THR A 77 2.78 14.25 2.79
CA THR A 77 1.44 14.13 2.21
C THR A 77 0.46 13.62 3.26
N GLU A 78 -0.84 13.86 3.06
CA GLU A 78 -1.90 13.27 3.88
C GLU A 78 -2.22 11.83 3.52
N CYS A 79 -1.80 11.33 2.34
CA CYS A 79 -2.03 9.95 1.91
C CYS A 79 -1.47 8.95 2.95
N PRO A 80 -2.19 7.88 3.33
CA PRO A 80 -3.40 7.33 2.70
C PRO A 80 -4.74 7.88 3.26
N GLY A 81 -4.72 8.98 4.01
CA GLY A 81 -5.86 9.48 4.77
C GLY A 81 -5.89 8.91 6.19
N ASN A 82 -6.45 9.67 7.15
CA ASN A 82 -6.34 9.33 8.58
C ASN A 82 -7.01 8.01 8.94
N LYS A 83 -8.24 7.75 8.50
CA LYS A 83 -8.91 6.48 8.82
C LYS A 83 -8.18 5.28 8.24
N PHE A 84 -7.77 5.35 6.97
CA PHE A 84 -7.05 4.23 6.37
C PHE A 84 -5.63 4.06 6.94
N TYR A 85 -4.97 5.16 7.33
CA TYR A 85 -3.69 5.09 8.03
C TYR A 85 -3.79 4.35 9.37
N GLU A 86 -4.83 4.64 10.17
CA GLU A 86 -5.05 3.92 11.42
C GLU A 86 -5.36 2.43 11.22
N GLU A 87 -6.08 2.07 10.15
CA GLU A 87 -6.30 0.67 9.78
C GLU A 87 -4.99 -0.05 9.42
N ILE A 88 -4.15 0.51 8.55
CA ILE A 88 -2.92 -0.19 8.13
C ILE A 88 -1.88 -0.33 9.26
N LYS A 89 -1.97 0.47 10.32
CA LYS A 89 -1.13 0.31 11.53
C LYS A 89 -1.38 -1.01 12.24
N THR A 90 -2.56 -1.61 12.03
CA THR A 90 -2.92 -2.91 12.62
C THR A 90 -2.45 -4.10 11.78
N TRP A 91 -1.93 -3.87 10.58
CA TRP A 91 -1.58 -4.93 9.65
C TRP A 91 -0.18 -5.52 9.95
N PRO A 92 0.07 -6.78 9.56
CA PRO A 92 1.38 -7.37 9.68
C PRO A 92 2.46 -6.53 8.98
N ASN A 93 3.65 -6.50 9.58
CA ASN A 93 4.83 -5.78 9.10
C ASN A 93 4.67 -4.25 9.01
N TRP A 94 3.62 -3.66 9.59
CA TRP A 94 3.58 -2.21 9.78
C TRP A 94 4.80 -1.76 10.58
N THR A 95 5.48 -0.73 10.06
CA THR A 95 6.68 -0.19 10.68
C THR A 95 6.48 1.30 11.02
N PRO A 96 6.66 1.73 12.29
CA PRO A 96 6.49 3.14 12.66
C PRO A 96 7.53 4.05 12.01
N ASN A 97 8.75 3.55 11.84
CA ASN A 97 9.90 4.29 11.32
C ASN A 97 10.43 3.61 10.04
N PRO A 98 10.44 4.31 8.89
CA PRO A 98 10.87 3.76 7.60
C PRO A 98 12.26 3.12 7.55
#